data_AF-A0AAV4HNV0-F1
#
_entry.id   AF-A0AAV4HNV0-F1
#
_cell.length_a   1.000
_cell.length_b   1.000
_cell.length_c   1.000
_cell.angle_alpha   90.00
_cell.angle_beta   90.00
_cell.angle_gamma   90.00
#
_symmetry.space_group_name_H-M   'P 1'
#
loop_
_entity.id
_entity.type
_entity.pdbx_description
1 polymer ?
#
loop_
_entity_poly.entity_id
_entity_poly.type
_entity_poly.pdbx_seq_one_letter_code
_entity_poly.pdbx_strand_id
1 'polypeptide(L)'
;MAASNNQTGNQTKRSDIAAQLFEAYSALSCCSLSEQLIAEALLPGLRCLLLDMEALGEAHMQEVVSAMVRDYQSRLEARSQAPLSTDDLKATVMSRIKDTNISNIFTRKK
;
A
#
# COMPACT_ATOMS: atom_id res chain seq x y z
N MET A 1 -18.00 -9.08 -10.76
CA MET A 1 -17.71 -8.68 -12.16
C MET A 1 -16.32 -9.14 -12.58
N ALA A 2 -15.23 -8.62 -11.99
CA ALA A 2 -13.87 -9.04 -12.33
C ALA A 2 -13.62 -10.56 -12.13
N ALA A 3 -13.90 -11.12 -10.95
CA ALA A 3 -13.73 -12.56 -10.71
C ALA A 3 -14.56 -13.47 -11.67
N SER A 4 -15.72 -13.00 -12.11
CA SER A 4 -16.56 -13.69 -13.10
C SER A 4 -15.95 -13.63 -14.50
N ASN A 5 -15.23 -12.56 -14.83
CA ASN A 5 -14.56 -12.41 -16.13
C ASN A 5 -13.48 -13.47 -16.33
N ASN A 6 -12.70 -13.77 -15.29
CA ASN A 6 -11.65 -14.78 -15.31
C ASN A 6 -12.17 -16.20 -15.65
N GLN A 7 -13.47 -16.45 -15.48
CA GLN A 7 -14.12 -17.73 -15.80
C GLN A 7 -14.71 -17.75 -17.23
N THR A 8 -14.61 -16.64 -17.97
CA THR A 8 -15.16 -16.51 -19.31
C THR A 8 -14.27 -17.23 -20.32
N GLY A 9 -14.75 -18.34 -20.88
CA GLY A 9 -14.01 -19.10 -21.91
C GLY A 9 -13.95 -18.41 -23.28
N ASN A 10 -14.74 -17.36 -23.50
CA ASN A 10 -14.69 -16.56 -24.72
C ASN A 10 -13.64 -15.43 -24.57
N GLN A 11 -12.50 -15.60 -25.24
CA GLN A 11 -11.37 -14.67 -25.16
C GLN A 11 -11.71 -13.24 -25.58
N THR A 12 -12.55 -13.06 -26.61
CA THR A 12 -12.97 -11.72 -27.07
C THR A 12 -13.77 -11.00 -26.00
N LYS A 13 -14.82 -11.66 -25.46
CA LYS A 13 -15.63 -11.09 -24.38
C LYS A 13 -14.80 -10.81 -23.13
N ARG A 14 -13.88 -11.72 -22.82
CA ARG A 14 -12.97 -11.56 -21.68
C ARG A 14 -12.08 -10.34 -21.83
N SER A 15 -11.52 -10.13 -23.03
CA SER A 15 -10.72 -8.94 -23.36
C SER A 15 -11.54 -7.65 -23.25
N ASP A 16 -12.74 -7.61 -23.82
CA ASP A 16 -13.60 -6.43 -23.79
C ASP A 16 -13.95 -6.01 -22.34
N ILE A 17 -14.30 -6.98 -21.50
CA ILE A 17 -14.61 -6.74 -20.08
C ILE A 17 -13.34 -6.30 -19.33
N ALA A 18 -12.20 -6.93 -19.61
CA ALA A 18 -10.94 -6.59 -18.96
C ALA A 18 -10.48 -5.17 -19.33
N ALA A 19 -10.67 -4.74 -20.59
CA ALA A 19 -10.39 -3.38 -21.03
C ALA A 19 -11.29 -2.35 -20.30
N GLN A 20 -12.59 -2.62 -20.20
CA GLN A 20 -13.52 -1.74 -19.45
C GLN A 20 -13.16 -1.66 -17.96
N LEU A 21 -12.77 -2.78 -17.35
CA LEU A 21 -12.29 -2.80 -15.97
C LEU A 21 -11.03 -1.96 -15.81
N PHE A 22 -10.07 -2.09 -16.72
CA PHE A 22 -8.84 -1.30 -16.71
C PHE A 22 -9.10 0.21 -16.81
N GLU A 23 -9.99 0.62 -17.72
CA GLU A 23 -10.37 2.02 -17.89
C GLU A 23 -11.03 2.58 -16.62
N ALA A 24 -11.97 1.83 -16.04
CA ALA A 24 -12.63 2.22 -14.79
C ALA A 24 -11.63 2.34 -13.62
N TYR A 25 -10.73 1.37 -13.45
CA TYR A 25 -9.72 1.45 -12.39
C TYR A 25 -8.73 2.58 -12.61
N SER A 26 -8.35 2.86 -13.86
CA SER A 26 -7.46 3.97 -14.21
C SER A 26 -8.10 5.32 -13.89
N ALA A 27 -9.40 5.48 -14.15
CA ALA A 27 -10.15 6.69 -13.77
C ALA A 27 -10.21 6.86 -12.24
N LEU A 28 -10.38 5.77 -11.50
CA LEU A 28 -10.43 5.78 -10.04
C LEU A 28 -9.08 6.11 -9.38
N SER A 29 -7.95 5.96 -10.08
CA SER A 29 -6.62 6.29 -9.57
C SER A 29 -6.44 7.76 -9.19
N CYS A 30 -7.23 8.66 -9.77
CA CYS A 30 -7.24 10.08 -9.42
C CYS A 30 -8.27 10.45 -8.34
N CYS A 31 -9.02 9.48 -7.81
CA CYS A 31 -10.07 9.73 -6.82
C CYS A 31 -9.61 9.48 -5.39
N SER A 32 -10.16 10.24 -4.45
CA SER A 32 -10.01 10.00 -3.02
C SER A 32 -10.91 8.83 -2.59
N LEU A 33 -10.36 7.62 -2.65
CA LEU A 33 -11.05 6.39 -2.21
C LEU A 33 -10.81 6.14 -0.72
N SER A 34 -11.82 5.63 -0.02
CA SER A 34 -11.66 5.18 1.36
C SER A 34 -10.83 3.90 1.43
N GLU A 35 -10.09 3.71 2.51
CA GLU A 35 -9.29 2.49 2.72
C GLU A 35 -10.14 1.23 2.73
N GLN A 36 -11.32 1.33 3.33
CA GLN A 36 -12.29 0.24 3.32
C GLN A 36 -12.68 -0.14 1.89
N LEU A 37 -12.99 0.85 1.03
CA LEU A 37 -13.31 0.58 -0.37
C LEU A 37 -12.11 0.01 -1.14
N ILE A 38 -10.90 0.49 -0.85
CA ILE A 38 -9.67 -0.03 -1.45
C ILE A 38 -9.46 -1.51 -1.07
N ALA A 39 -9.60 -1.84 0.21
CA ALA A 39 -9.36 -3.18 0.74
C ALA A 39 -10.45 -4.18 0.33
N GLU A 40 -11.72 -3.78 0.38
CA GLU A 40 -12.86 -4.69 0.16
C GLU A 40 -13.22 -4.86 -1.32
N ALA A 41 -12.99 -3.86 -2.17
CA ALA A 41 -13.44 -3.88 -3.55
C ALA A 41 -12.31 -3.68 -4.56
N LEU A 42 -11.49 -2.65 -4.38
CA LEU A 42 -10.52 -2.23 -5.40
C LEU A 42 -9.38 -3.24 -5.57
N LEU A 43 -8.70 -3.60 -4.47
CA LEU A 43 -7.58 -4.53 -4.49
C LEU A 43 -7.98 -5.94 -4.97
N PRO A 44 -9.06 -6.56 -4.46
CA PRO A 44 -9.54 -7.83 -5.00
C PRO A 44 -9.85 -7.75 -6.50
N GLY A 45 -10.47 -6.65 -6.94
CA GLY A 45 -10.78 -6.41 -8.34
C GLY A 45 -9.55 -6.28 -9.24
N LEU A 46 -8.55 -5.50 -8.82
CA LEU A 46 -7.28 -5.34 -9.53
C LEU A 46 -6.49 -6.66 -9.61
N ARG A 47 -6.53 -7.49 -8.56
CA ARG A 47 -5.91 -8.82 -8.59
C ARG A 47 -6.59 -9.75 -9.58
N CYS A 48 -7.92 -9.70 -9.69
CA CYS A 48 -8.63 -10.43 -10.73
C CYS A 48 -8.25 -9.94 -12.12
N LEU A 49 -8.19 -8.62 -12.32
CA LEU A 49 -7.79 -8.01 -13.60
C LEU A 49 -6.35 -8.40 -14.00
N LEU A 50 -5.43 -8.51 -13.03
CA LEU A 50 -4.05 -8.93 -13.28
C LEU A 50 -3.99 -10.33 -13.90
N LEU A 51 -4.81 -11.26 -13.41
CA LEU A 51 -4.93 -12.62 -13.95
C LEU A 51 -5.55 -12.63 -15.35
N ASP A 52 -6.45 -11.68 -15.65
CA ASP A 52 -6.95 -11.50 -17.00
C ASP A 52 -5.84 -11.02 -17.95
N MET A 53 -5.03 -10.04 -17.54
CA MET A 53 -3.90 -9.56 -18.35
C MET A 53 -2.87 -10.65 -18.62
N GLU A 54 -2.54 -11.46 -17.62
CA GLU A 54 -1.62 -12.59 -17.76
C GLU A 54 -2.17 -13.63 -18.75
N ALA A 55 -3.46 -13.98 -18.64
CA ALA A 55 -4.08 -14.97 -19.51
C ALA A 55 -4.31 -14.48 -20.94
N LEU A 56 -4.44 -13.16 -21.13
CA LEU A 56 -4.54 -12.53 -22.46
C LEU A 56 -3.16 -12.27 -23.08
N GLY A 57 -2.08 -12.32 -22.30
CA GLY A 57 -0.71 -12.04 -22.76
C GLY A 57 -0.38 -10.56 -22.92
N GLU A 58 -1.18 -9.68 -22.30
CA GLU A 58 -1.04 -8.22 -22.37
C GLU A 58 0.02 -7.71 -21.38
N ALA A 59 1.30 -7.99 -21.67
CA ALA A 59 2.41 -7.75 -20.75
C ALA A 59 2.50 -6.31 -20.24
N HIS A 60 2.30 -5.32 -21.12
CA HIS A 60 2.32 -3.91 -20.73
C HIS A 60 1.20 -3.57 -19.74
N MET A 61 -0.03 -4.03 -20.01
CA MET A 61 -1.18 -3.75 -19.16
C MET A 61 -1.08 -4.52 -17.84
N GLN A 62 -0.54 -5.74 -17.85
CA GLN A 62 -0.19 -6.51 -16.66
C GLN A 62 0.75 -5.73 -15.73
N GLU A 63 1.81 -5.13 -16.27
CA GLU A 63 2.77 -4.36 -15.48
C GLU A 63 2.13 -3.13 -14.84
N VAL A 64 1.27 -2.42 -15.59
CA VAL A 64 0.51 -1.27 -15.08
C VAL A 64 -0.43 -1.70 -13.94
N VAL A 65 -1.23 -2.76 -14.15
CA VAL A 65 -2.15 -3.27 -13.12
C VAL A 65 -1.38 -3.75 -11.88
N SER A 66 -0.22 -4.38 -12.07
CA SER A 66 0.67 -4.79 -10.97
C SER A 66 1.24 -3.59 -10.18
N ALA A 67 1.58 -2.49 -10.87
CA ALA A 67 1.98 -1.25 -10.21
C ALA A 67 0.81 -0.64 -9.39
N MET A 68 -0.40 -0.64 -9.95
CA MET A 68 -1.59 -0.15 -9.23
C MET A 68 -1.86 -0.97 -7.97
N VAL A 69 -1.78 -2.31 -8.03
CA VAL A 69 -1.93 -3.16 -6.85
C VAL A 69 -0.94 -2.78 -5.76
N ARG A 70 0.35 -2.59 -6.11
CA ARG A 70 1.40 -2.22 -5.16
C ARG A 70 1.17 -0.83 -4.55
N ASP A 71 0.74 0.15 -5.34
CA ASP A 71 0.42 1.49 -4.86
C ASP A 71 -0.70 1.46 -3.82
N TYR A 72 -1.81 0.79 -4.13
CA TYR A 72 -2.93 0.68 -3.21
C TYR A 72 -2.61 -0.15 -1.95
N GLN A 73 -1.76 -1.16 -2.05
CA GLN A 73 -1.26 -1.89 -0.87
C GLN A 73 -0.44 -0.97 0.04
N SER A 74 0.54 -0.26 -0.52
CA SER A 74 1.38 0.68 0.22
C SER A 74 0.54 1.78 0.91
N ARG A 75 -0.51 2.27 0.24
CA ARG A 75 -1.45 3.24 0.82
C ARG A 75 -2.21 2.69 2.05
N LEU A 76 -2.57 1.41 2.06
CA LEU A 76 -3.19 0.77 3.23
C LEU A 76 -2.18 0.53 4.37
N GLU A 77 -0.93 0.21 4.03
CA GLU A 77 0.14 -0.03 4.99
C GLU A 77 0.64 1.27 5.66
N ALA A 78 0.72 2.37 4.91
CA ALA A 78 1.17 3.67 5.40
C ALA A 78 0.30 4.23 6.54
N ARG A 79 -1.01 3.90 6.57
CA ARG A 79 -1.92 4.28 7.67
C ARG A 79 -1.71 3.40 8.91
N SER A 80 -1.31 2.15 8.73
CA SER A 80 -0.93 1.24 9.84
C SER A 80 0.42 1.62 10.46
N GLN A 81 1.25 2.37 9.73
CA GLN A 81 2.51 2.95 10.19
C GLN A 81 2.41 4.43 10.58
N ALA A 82 1.20 4.98 10.81
CA ALA A 82 1.11 6.24 11.54
C ALA A 82 1.93 6.05 12.84
N PRO A 83 3.00 6.83 13.07
CA PRO A 83 3.91 6.55 14.15
C PRO A 83 3.11 6.54 15.44
N LEU A 84 3.30 5.45 16.18
CA LEU A 84 3.00 5.37 17.60
C LEU A 84 3.31 6.73 18.23
N SER A 85 2.30 7.23 18.92
CA SER A 85 2.22 8.51 19.63
C SER A 85 3.57 9.12 20.00
N THR A 86 3.65 10.45 19.87
CA THR A 86 4.77 11.30 20.33
C THR A 86 5.23 11.11 21.79
N ASP A 87 4.56 10.25 22.56
CA ASP A 87 4.92 9.85 23.92
C ASP A 87 6.16 8.93 23.99
N ASP A 88 6.42 8.09 22.98
CA ASP A 88 7.54 7.12 23.04
C ASP A 88 8.93 7.77 22.79
N LEU A 89 8.99 8.86 22.02
CA LEU A 89 10.25 9.58 21.77
C LEU A 89 10.78 10.27 23.04
N LYS A 90 9.87 10.72 23.93
CA LYS A 90 10.24 11.34 25.22
C LYS A 90 10.87 10.33 26.18
N ALA A 91 10.37 9.09 26.21
CA ALA A 91 10.90 8.04 27.08
C ALA A 91 12.36 7.67 26.75
N THR A 92 12.72 7.66 25.46
CA THR A 92 14.08 7.32 25.02
C THR A 92 15.10 8.44 25.33
N VAL A 93 14.71 9.71 25.21
CA VAL A 93 15.59 10.85 25.54
C VAL A 93 15.77 10.99 27.05
N MET A 94 14.72 10.80 27.86
CA MET A 94 14.82 10.90 29.32
C MET A 94 15.66 9.76 29.95
N SER A 95 15.79 8.62 29.27
CA SER A 95 16.62 7.50 29.74
C SER A 95 18.12 7.80 29.63
N ARG A 96 18.56 8.61 28.65
CA ARG A 96 19.99 8.91 28.40
C ARG A 96 20.63 9.91 29.37
N ILE A 97 19.84 10.59 30.21
CA ILE A 97 20.35 11.67 31.08
C ILE A 97 20.78 11.16 32.48
N LYS A 98 20.40 9.94 32.88
CA LYS A 98 20.70 9.43 34.23
C LYS A 98 22.13 8.90 34.46
N ASP A 99 22.94 8.76 33.42
CA ASP A 99 24.30 8.19 33.55
C ASP A 99 25.44 9.22 33.53
N THR A 100 25.14 10.52 33.52
CA THR A 100 26.22 11.53 33.65
C THR A 100 26.45 11.86 35.13
N ASN A 101 27.27 11.03 35.77
CA ASN A 101 27.76 11.24 37.13
C ASN A 101 28.81 12.38 37.16
N ILE A 102 28.38 13.64 37.05
CA ILE A 102 29.23 14.85 37.15
C ILE A 102 29.58 15.15 38.63
N SER A 103 29.99 14.15 39.41
CA SER A 103 30.22 14.35 40.85
C SER A 103 31.66 14.70 41.25
N ASN A 104 32.68 14.60 40.38
CA ASN A 104 34.07 14.67 40.84
C ASN A 104 35.00 15.71 40.18
N ILE A 105 34.50 16.78 39.57
CA ILE A 105 35.37 17.78 38.90
C ILE A 105 35.94 18.87 39.84
N PHE A 106 35.44 19.02 41.08
CA PHE A 106 35.83 20.13 41.97
C PHE A 106 36.50 19.72 43.29
N THR A 107 37.56 18.91 43.23
CA THR A 107 38.51 18.80 44.36
C THR A 107 39.95 18.76 43.88
N ARG A 108 40.44 19.90 43.40
CA ARG A 108 41.87 20.24 43.47
C ARG A 108 42.02 21.69 43.90
N LYS A 109 42.02 21.90 45.21
CA LYS A 109 42.60 23.10 45.80
C LYS A 109 43.11 22.82 47.21
N LYS A 110 44.41 22.54 47.31
CA LYS A 110 45.41 23.22 48.13
C LYS A 110 46.59 22.29 48.41
#